data_AF-A0A7C5GB27-F1
#
_entry.id   AF-A0A7C5GB27-F1
#
_cell.length_a   1.000
_cell.length_b   1.000
_cell.length_c   1.000
_cell.angle_alpha   90.00
_cell.angle_beta   90.00
_cell.angle_gamma   90.00
#
_symmetry.space_group_name_H-M   'P 1'
#
loop_
_entity.id
_entity.type
_entity.pdbx_description
1 polymer ?
#
loop_
_entity_poly.entity_id
_entity_poly.type
_entity_poly.pdbx_seq_one_letter_code
_entity_poly.pdbx_strand_id
1 'polypeptide(L)'
;MRFSAMGDVVLLVPVILSVLQQYPDTKISLLTRPFFHPFFQGIPNIELPKVDLKGKHKGVNGLHTLVKELSVKNTYDAILDMHSVIRSRIIDFFFWTKNIPVYRIDKGRSEKKHF
;
A
#
# COMPACT_ATOMS: atom_id res chain seq x y z
N MET A 1 0.60 -1.47 1.13
CA MET A 1 0.57 -1.15 -0.31
C MET A 1 1.12 -2.29 -1.15
N ARG A 2 0.44 -2.61 -2.27
CA ARG A 2 0.87 -3.60 -3.28
C ARG A 2 0.20 -3.28 -4.62
N PHE A 3 1.00 -2.90 -5.62
CA PHE A 3 0.47 -2.45 -6.93
C PHE A 3 0.54 -3.52 -8.04
N SER A 4 1.31 -4.58 -7.86
CA SER A 4 1.50 -5.70 -8.80
C SER A 4 2.41 -6.78 -8.16
N ALA A 5 2.53 -8.00 -8.70
CA ALA A 5 1.72 -8.61 -9.76
C ALA A 5 0.34 -9.03 -9.22
N MET A 6 -0.59 -9.38 -10.10
CA MET A 6 -1.97 -9.72 -9.71
C MET A 6 -2.03 -10.82 -8.64
N GLY A 7 -1.25 -11.90 -8.81
CA GLY A 7 -1.20 -12.99 -7.83
C GLY A 7 -0.84 -12.50 -6.43
N ASP A 8 0.19 -11.65 -6.32
CA ASP A 8 0.58 -11.11 -5.01
C ASP A 8 -0.47 -10.18 -4.39
N VAL A 9 -1.24 -9.47 -5.23
CA VAL A 9 -2.34 -8.62 -4.74
C VAL A 9 -3.45 -9.52 -4.20
N VAL A 10 -3.82 -10.58 -4.92
CA VAL A 10 -4.85 -11.54 -4.47
C VAL A 10 -4.43 -12.25 -3.18
N LEU A 11 -3.14 -12.59 -3.03
CA LEU A 11 -2.61 -13.20 -1.81
C LEU A 11 -2.74 -12.30 -0.57
N LEU A 12 -3.02 -11.00 -0.72
CA LEU A 12 -3.31 -10.12 0.42
C LEU A 12 -4.70 -10.33 1.02
N VAL A 13 -5.66 -10.87 0.26
CA VAL A 13 -7.04 -11.07 0.74
C VAL A 13 -7.09 -11.92 2.03
N PRO A 14 -6.54 -13.15 2.07
CA PRO A 14 -6.57 -13.94 3.30
C PRO A 14 -5.79 -13.30 4.45
N VAL A 15 -4.69 -12.59 4.15
CA VAL A 15 -3.88 -11.88 5.16
C VAL A 15 -4.69 -10.75 5.80
N ILE A 16 -5.34 -9.92 4.99
CA ILE A 16 -6.16 -8.80 5.47
C ILE A 16 -7.35 -9.31 6.29
N LEU A 17 -8.04 -10.36 5.81
CA LEU A 17 -9.14 -10.97 6.56
C LEU A 17 -8.69 -11.48 7.93
N SER A 18 -7.56 -12.19 8.00
CA SER A 18 -7.01 -12.67 9.27
C SER A 18 -6.67 -11.53 10.23
N VAL A 19 -6.08 -10.43 9.72
CA VAL A 19 -5.76 -9.26 10.55
C VAL A 19 -7.03 -8.61 11.09
N LEU A 20 -8.04 -8.42 10.25
CA LEU A 20 -9.30 -7.78 10.67
C LEU A 20 -10.14 -8.68 11.58
N GLN A 21 -10.01 -10.00 11.48
CA GLN A 21 -10.62 -10.94 12.43
C GLN A 21 -9.95 -10.87 13.80
N GLN A 22 -8.61 -10.77 13.83
CA GLN A 22 -7.86 -10.73 15.09
C GLN A 22 -7.90 -9.35 15.76
N TYR A 23 -7.98 -8.28 14.97
CA TYR A 23 -8.00 -6.89 15.44
C TYR A 23 -9.17 -6.13 14.81
N PRO A 24 -10.41 -6.34 15.29
CA PRO A 24 -11.63 -5.82 14.68
C PRO A 24 -11.69 -4.29 14.55
N ASP A 25 -11.02 -3.56 15.44
CA ASP A 25 -10.99 -2.09 15.43
C ASP A 25 -10.00 -1.50 14.41
N THR A 26 -9.18 -2.35 13.78
CA THR A 26 -8.19 -1.92 12.78
C THR A 26 -8.89 -1.49 11.50
N LYS A 27 -8.52 -0.32 10.99
CA LYS A 27 -8.92 0.16 9.66
C LYS A 27 -7.74 0.08 8.70
N ILE A 28 -7.98 -0.43 7.50
CA ILE A 28 -6.92 -0.64 6.49
C ILE A 28 -7.23 0.20 5.26
N SER A 29 -6.35 1.14 4.90
CA SER A 29 -6.35 1.73 3.56
C SER A 29 -5.41 0.95 2.64
N LEU A 30 -5.97 0.14 1.76
CA LEU A 30 -5.17 -0.67 0.83
C LEU A 30 -4.89 0.11 -0.46
N LEU A 31 -3.64 0.59 -0.58
CA LEU A 31 -3.14 1.17 -1.82
C LEU A 31 -2.83 0.07 -2.84
N THR A 32 -3.70 -0.03 -3.85
CA THR A 32 -3.51 -0.87 -5.04
C THR A 32 -4.11 -0.19 -6.29
N ARG A 33 -4.02 -0.83 -7.46
CA ARG A 33 -4.63 -0.27 -8.69
C ARG A 33 -6.15 -0.47 -8.64
N PRO A 34 -6.97 0.46 -9.15
CA PRO A 34 -8.44 0.32 -9.22
C PRO A 34 -8.92 -0.99 -9.84
N PHE A 35 -8.18 -1.51 -10.83
CA PHE A 35 -8.43 -2.81 -11.45
C PHE A 35 -8.48 -3.98 -10.45
N PHE A 36 -7.76 -3.89 -9.32
CA PHE A 36 -7.72 -4.93 -8.29
C PHE A 36 -8.72 -4.70 -7.15
N HIS A 37 -9.42 -3.55 -7.11
CA HIS A 37 -10.41 -3.27 -6.06
C HIS A 37 -11.51 -4.35 -5.93
N PRO A 38 -12.01 -4.96 -7.03
CA PRO A 38 -13.04 -5.99 -6.93
C PRO A 38 -12.66 -7.17 -6.01
N PHE A 39 -11.37 -7.49 -5.85
CA PHE A 39 -10.92 -8.57 -4.96
C PHE A 39 -11.13 -8.30 -3.47
N PHE A 40 -11.33 -7.04 -3.09
CA PHE A 40 -11.46 -6.61 -1.70
C PHE A 40 -12.84 -6.03 -1.39
N GLN A 41 -13.77 -6.07 -2.35
CA GLN A 41 -15.13 -5.61 -2.13
C GLN A 41 -15.83 -6.48 -1.09
N GLY A 42 -16.59 -5.85 -0.19
CA GLY A 42 -17.32 -6.53 0.88
C GLY A 42 -16.50 -6.87 2.13
N ILE A 43 -15.18 -6.62 2.14
CA ILE A 43 -14.38 -6.75 3.36
C ILE A 43 -14.69 -5.55 4.28
N PRO A 44 -15.12 -5.75 5.54
CA PRO A 44 -15.37 -4.65 6.46
C PRO A 44 -14.06 -3.93 6.81
N ASN A 45 -14.14 -2.66 7.23
CA ASN A 45 -12.98 -1.88 7.70
C ASN A 45 -11.83 -1.70 6.70
N ILE A 46 -12.08 -1.96 5.40
CA ILE A 46 -11.14 -1.65 4.33
C ILE A 46 -11.59 -0.40 3.55
N GLU A 47 -10.65 0.50 3.33
CA GLU A 47 -10.78 1.58 2.34
C GLU A 47 -9.89 1.27 1.14
N LEU A 48 -10.38 1.59 -0.06
CA LEU A 48 -9.67 1.40 -1.32
C LEU A 48 -9.46 2.76 -2.02
N PRO A 49 -8.49 3.58 -1.58
CA PRO A 49 -8.20 4.86 -2.23
C PRO A 49 -7.89 4.68 -3.72
N LYS A 50 -8.45 5.55 -4.57
CA LYS A 50 -8.20 5.50 -6.01
C LYS A 50 -6.78 5.91 -6.33
N VAL A 51 -5.98 4.97 -6.87
CA VAL A 51 -4.60 5.26 -7.29
C VAL A 51 -4.49 5.28 -8.82
N ASP A 52 -4.19 6.44 -9.39
CA ASP A 52 -3.91 6.59 -10.82
C ASP A 52 -2.42 6.83 -11.11
N LEU A 53 -1.64 5.75 -11.13
CA LEU A 53 -0.18 5.81 -11.37
C LEU A 53 0.22 6.20 -12.80
N LYS A 54 -0.75 6.28 -13.74
CA LYS A 54 -0.51 6.60 -15.15
C LYS A 54 -0.98 8.01 -15.53
N GLY A 55 -1.95 8.58 -14.82
CA GLY A 55 -2.40 9.96 -14.95
C GLY A 55 -2.02 10.80 -13.73
N LYS A 56 -3.01 11.10 -12.87
CA LYS A 56 -2.90 12.10 -11.79
C LYS A 56 -1.72 11.87 -10.84
N HIS A 57 -1.40 10.62 -10.53
CA HIS A 57 -0.34 10.23 -9.58
C HIS A 57 0.94 9.76 -10.29
N LYS A 58 1.17 10.21 -11.52
CA LYS A 58 2.39 9.89 -12.29
C LYS A 58 3.59 10.71 -11.82
N GLY A 59 4.75 10.04 -11.72
CA GLY A 59 6.01 10.68 -11.35
C GLY A 59 6.09 11.09 -9.88
N VAL A 60 7.20 11.70 -9.48
CA VAL A 60 7.46 12.06 -8.06
C VAL A 60 6.41 13.03 -7.53
N ASN A 61 6.10 14.09 -8.29
CA ASN A 61 5.09 15.09 -7.91
C ASN A 61 3.69 14.45 -7.80
N GLY A 62 3.32 13.55 -8.72
CA GLY A 62 2.05 12.84 -8.65
C GLY A 62 1.95 11.92 -7.44
N LEU A 63 3.05 11.27 -7.04
CA LEU A 63 3.10 10.48 -5.81
C LEU A 63 3.01 11.36 -4.56
N HIS A 64 3.63 12.54 -4.57
CA HIS A 64 3.48 13.51 -3.48
C HIS A 64 2.03 13.98 -3.34
N THR A 65 1.36 14.26 -4.46
CA THR A 65 -0.08 14.58 -4.49
C THR A 65 -0.92 13.45 -3.90
N LEU A 66 -0.63 12.19 -4.26
CA LEU A 66 -1.30 11.02 -3.69
C LEU A 66 -1.15 10.98 -2.16
N VAL A 67 0.07 11.13 -1.63
CA VAL A 67 0.31 11.12 -0.18
C VAL A 67 -0.41 12.27 0.51
N LYS A 68 -0.40 13.47 -0.09
CA LYS A 68 -1.14 14.62 0.44
C LYS A 68 -2.64 14.32 0.55
N GLU A 69 -3.23 13.75 -0.49
CA GLU A 69 -4.66 13.39 -0.50
C GLU A 69 -5.00 12.35 0.57
N LEU A 70 -4.15 11.33 0.71
CA LEU A 70 -4.29 10.31 1.73
C LEU A 70 -4.20 10.90 3.14
N SER A 71 -3.23 11.79 3.40
CA SER A 71 -3.04 12.43 4.70
C SER A 71 -4.10 13.47 5.05
N VAL A 72 -4.79 14.03 4.06
CA VAL A 72 -5.93 14.95 4.32
C VAL A 72 -7.17 14.15 4.74
N LYS A 73 -7.38 12.97 4.13
CA LYS A 73 -8.56 12.15 4.41
C LYS A 73 -8.44 11.36 5.72
N ASN A 74 -7.26 10.83 6.01
CA ASN A 74 -7.04 9.88 7.10
C ASN A 74 -5.76 10.18 7.87
N THR A 75 -5.75 9.79 9.13
CA THR A 75 -4.53 9.64 9.95
C THR A 75 -4.06 8.19 9.85
N TYR A 76 -2.76 7.96 9.72
CA TYR A 76 -2.17 6.63 9.63
C TYR A 76 -1.17 6.43 10.76
N ASP A 77 -1.33 5.34 11.51
CA ASP A 77 -0.40 4.97 12.58
C ASP A 77 0.87 4.29 12.04
N ALA A 78 0.74 3.58 10.90
CA ALA A 78 1.85 2.89 10.26
C ALA A 78 1.59 2.67 8.76
N ILE A 79 2.67 2.54 8.00
CA ILE A 79 2.66 2.14 6.59
C ILE A 79 3.29 0.76 6.43
N LEU A 80 2.59 -0.15 5.75
CA LEU A 80 3.12 -1.46 5.37
C LEU A 80 3.36 -1.51 3.86
N ASP A 81 4.62 -1.50 3.40
CA ASP A 81 5.00 -1.71 2.01
C ASP A 81 5.27 -3.19 1.71
N MET A 82 4.27 -3.85 1.12
CA MET A 82 4.40 -5.23 0.63
C MET A 82 4.91 -5.27 -0.82
N HIS A 83 5.20 -4.14 -1.44
CA HIS A 83 5.64 -4.03 -2.83
C HIS A 83 7.15 -3.80 -2.95
N SER A 84 7.73 -2.92 -2.14
CA SER A 84 9.18 -2.67 -2.03
C SER A 84 9.88 -2.47 -3.37
N VAL A 85 9.31 -1.62 -4.23
CA VAL A 85 9.90 -1.16 -5.50
C VAL A 85 10.13 0.35 -5.46
N ILE A 86 10.75 0.94 -6.49
CA ILE A 86 11.12 2.37 -6.53
C ILE A 86 9.93 3.28 -6.20
N ARG A 87 8.79 3.09 -6.84
CA ARG A 87 7.60 3.96 -6.62
C ARG A 87 7.03 3.83 -5.21
N SER A 88 6.93 2.61 -4.67
CA SER A 88 6.46 2.41 -3.31
C SER A 88 7.43 3.00 -2.29
N ARG A 89 8.74 2.94 -2.58
CA ARG A 89 9.79 3.55 -1.75
C ARG A 89 9.76 5.08 -1.74
N ILE A 90 9.27 5.73 -2.80
CA ILE A 90 9.02 7.18 -2.83
C ILE A 90 7.82 7.53 -1.95
N ILE A 91 6.75 6.74 -2.01
CA ILE A 91 5.58 6.90 -1.13
C ILE A 91 5.99 6.71 0.33
N ASP A 92 6.76 5.65 0.63
CA ASP A 92 7.34 5.40 1.95
C ASP A 92 8.08 6.62 2.47
N PHE A 93 8.96 7.20 1.65
CA PHE A 93 9.75 8.37 2.03
C PHE A 93 8.85 9.55 2.40
N PHE A 94 7.79 9.82 1.63
CA PHE A 94 6.87 10.92 1.93
C PHE A 94 6.01 10.69 3.19
N PHE A 95 5.73 9.44 3.57
CA PHE A 95 5.10 9.15 4.87
C PHE A 95 6.10 9.22 6.02
N TRP A 96 7.34 8.77 5.79
CA TRP A 96 8.41 8.87 6.75
C TRP A 96 8.75 10.33 7.11
N THR A 97 8.76 11.25 6.14
CA THR A 97 8.92 12.69 6.43
C THR A 97 7.78 13.29 7.24
N LYS A 98 6.66 12.57 7.39
CA LYS A 98 5.53 12.91 8.27
C LYS A 98 5.60 12.20 9.63
N ASN A 99 6.75 11.59 9.97
CA ASN A 99 6.98 10.81 11.19
C ASN A 99 6.08 9.58 11.34
N ILE A 100 5.58 9.02 10.24
CA ILE A 100 4.79 7.78 10.27
C ILE A 100 5.75 6.60 10.06
N PRO A 101 5.76 5.58 10.95
CA PRO A 101 6.64 4.43 10.80
C PRO A 101 6.29 3.62 9.54
N VAL A 102 7.34 3.18 8.83
CA VAL A 102 7.24 2.43 7.58
C VAL A 102 7.89 1.06 7.75
N TYR A 103 7.10 0.01 7.56
CA TYR A 103 7.54 -1.38 7.56
C TYR A 103 7.48 -1.94 6.15
N ARG A 104 8.52 -2.66 5.73
CA ARG A 104 8.65 -3.18 4.37
C ARG A 104 8.89 -4.68 4.42
N ILE A 105 8.30 -5.41 3.50
CA ILE A 105 8.65 -6.82 3.34
C ILE A 105 10.09 -6.92 2.79
N ASP A 106 10.91 -7.75 3.40
CA ASP A 106 12.21 -8.09 2.81
C ASP A 106 11.97 -9.02 1.61
N LYS A 107 12.51 -8.63 0.46
CA LYS A 107 12.40 -9.40 -0.79
C LYS A 107 13.60 -10.31 -1.03
N GLY A 108 14.57 -10.38 -0.12
CA GLY A 108 15.78 -11.20 -0.27
C GLY A 108 16.58 -10.83 -1.52
N ARG A 109 16.52 -9.56 -1.96
CA ARG A 109 17.15 -9.14 -3.23
C ARG A 109 18.67 -9.27 -3.19
N SER A 110 19.25 -9.18 -2.00
CA SER A 110 20.67 -9.33 -1.73
C SER A 110 21.16 -10.73 -2.08
N GLU A 111 20.38 -11.75 -1.73
CA GLU A 111 20.72 -13.17 -1.90
C GLU A 111 20.62 -13.61 -3.36
N LYS A 112 19.73 -12.99 -4.14
CA LYS A 112 19.56 -13.27 -5.57
C LYS A 112 20.65 -12.67 -6.47
N LYS A 113 21.54 -11.83 -5.94
CA LYS A 113 22.66 -11.24 -6.70
C LYS A 113 23.89 -12.14 -6.79
N HIS A 114 23.87 -13.31 -6.16
CA HIS A 114 24.97 -14.28 -6.15
C HIS A 114 24.64 -15.57 -6.91
N PHE A 115 23.62 -15.53 -7.77
CA PHE A 115 23.26 -16.59 -8.71
C PHE A 115 23.33 -16.06 -10.14
#